data_AF-A0A1G0PDK1-F1
#
_entry.id   AF-A0A1G0PDK1-F1
#
_cell.length_a   1.000
_cell.length_b   1.000
_cell.length_c   1.000
_cell.angle_alpha   90.00
_cell.angle_beta   90.00
_cell.angle_gamma   90.00
#
_symmetry.space_group_name_H-M   'P 1'
#
loop_
_entity.id
_entity.type
_entity.pdbx_description
1 polymer ?
#
loop_
_entity_poly.entity_id
_entity_poly.type
_entity_poly.pdbx_seq_one_letter_code
_entity_poly.pdbx_strand_id
1 'polypeptide(L)' 'MLLNHQHLTIQDSEAVAAAVASFRRRSALGFSDCLVLEVARKAGHLPLGTFDRGFSKLAGVERL' A
#
# COMPACT_ATOMS: atom_id res chain seq x y z
N MET A 1 3.35 17.15 -15.94
CA MET A 1 4.16 16.44 -16.95
C MET A 1 5.33 15.81 -16.22
N LEU A 2 5.49 14.48 -16.26
CA LEU A 2 6.53 13.73 -15.53
C LEU A 2 7.86 13.60 -16.32
N LEU A 3 7.99 14.30 -17.46
CA LEU A 3 9.14 14.17 -18.36
C LEU A 3 10.27 15.16 -17.97
N ASN A 4 11.50 14.84 -18.39
CA ASN A 4 12.72 15.64 -18.20
C ASN A 4 13.16 15.86 -16.73
N HIS A 5 13.02 14.84 -15.87
CA HIS A 5 13.56 14.86 -14.52
C HIS A 5 14.79 13.95 -14.39
N GLN A 6 15.92 14.50 -13.95
CA GLN A 6 17.11 13.71 -13.59
C GLN A 6 16.83 12.83 -12.36
N HIS A 7 15.99 13.31 -11.45
CA HIS A 7 15.55 12.58 -10.26
C HIS A 7 14.04 12.73 -10.12
N LEU A 8 13.34 11.60 -9.99
CA LEU A 8 11.89 11.55 -9.84
C LEU A 8 11.54 10.58 -8.70
N THR A 9 10.89 11.11 -7.66
CA THR A 9 10.30 10.30 -6.60
C THR A 9 8.79 10.29 -6.77
N ILE A 10 8.24 9.11 -7.07
CA ILE A 10 6.80 8.94 -7.28
C ILE A 10 6.09 8.61 -5.96
N GLN A 11 6.84 8.05 -5.00
CA GLN A 11 6.26 7.49 -3.80
C GLN A 11 7.07 7.79 -2.54
N ASP A 12 6.36 7.99 -1.44
CA ASP A 12 6.91 8.21 -0.11
C ASP A 12 7.72 7.00 0.39
N SER A 13 8.95 7.25 0.85
CA SER A 13 9.91 6.21 1.23
C SER A 13 9.50 5.42 2.47
N GLU A 14 8.81 6.05 3.43
CA GLU A 14 8.34 5.38 4.65
C GLU A 14 7.19 4.42 4.34
N ALA A 15 6.25 4.84 3.48
CA ALA A 15 5.18 3.97 3.01
C ALA A 15 5.74 2.77 2.23
N VAL A 16 6.75 2.98 1.39
CA VAL A 16 7.44 1.89 0.66
C VAL A 16 8.16 0.95 1.62
N ALA A 17 8.88 1.47 2.62
CA ALA A 17 9.59 0.65 3.60
C ALA A 17 8.63 -0.22 4.42
N ALA A 18 7.50 0.35 4.88
CA ALA A 18 6.46 -0.40 5.57
C ALA A 18 5.84 -1.47 4.66
N ALA A 19 5.58 -1.15 3.39
CA ALA A 19 5.01 -2.08 2.43
C ALA A 19 5.95 -3.26 2.14
N VAL A 20 7.27 -3.01 2.00
CA VAL A 20 8.28 -4.07 1.83
C VAL A 20 8.32 -4.97 3.06
N ALA A 21 8.25 -4.41 4.27
CA ALA A 21 8.22 -5.20 5.50
C ALA A 21 6.96 -6.08 5.58
N SER A 22 5.79 -5.55 5.19
CA SER A 22 4.54 -6.31 5.14
C SER A 22 4.55 -7.40 4.08
N PHE A 23 5.04 -7.10 2.87
CA PHE A 23 5.16 -8.05 1.76
C PHE A 23 6.09 -9.23 2.11
N ARG A 24 7.25 -8.95 2.71
CA ARG A 24 8.19 -10.01 3.14
C ARG A 24 7.63 -10.94 4.22
N ARG A 25 6.73 -10.45 5.08
CA ARG A 25 6.08 -11.26 6.12
C ARG A 25 4.91 -12.09 5.62
N ARG A 26 4.30 -11.74 4.48
CA ARG A 26 3.06 -12.35 3.96
C ARG A 26 3.18 -12.59 2.46
N SER A 27 3.65 -13.77 2.07
CA SER A 27 3.86 -14.14 0.66
C SER A 27 2.58 -14.23 -0.19
N ALA A 28 1.40 -14.26 0.44
CA ALA A 28 0.12 -14.35 -0.26
C ALA A 28 -0.43 -13.00 -0.78
N LEU A 29 0.19 -11.87 -0.43
CA LEU A 29 -0.24 -10.54 -0.87
C LEU A 29 0.62 -10.03 -2.00
N GLY A 30 0.02 -9.31 -2.94
CA GLY A 30 0.78 -8.52 -3.89
C GLY A 30 1.51 -7.37 -3.18
N PHE A 31 2.69 -6.98 -3.68
CA PHE A 31 3.36 -5.78 -3.17
C PHE A 31 2.50 -4.53 -3.33
N SER A 32 1.71 -4.43 -4.41
CA SER A 32 0.74 -3.35 -4.63
C SER A 32 -0.28 -3.22 -3.51
N ASP A 33 -0.81 -4.35 -3.02
CA ASP A 33 -1.81 -4.38 -1.94
C ASP A 33 -1.20 -3.86 -0.64
N CYS A 34 0.03 -4.29 -0.34
CA CYS A 34 0.81 -3.76 0.79
C CYS A 34 1.05 -2.25 0.63
N LEU A 35 1.43 -1.79 -0.55
CA LEU A 35 1.72 -0.37 -0.78
C LEU A 35 0.49 0.51 -0.61
N VAL A 36 -0.65 0.13 -1.21
CA VAL A 36 -1.91 0.90 -1.09
C VAL A 36 -2.36 0.97 0.37
N LEU A 37 -2.27 -0.14 1.11
CA LEU A 37 -2.63 -0.17 2.53
C LEU A 37 -1.74 0.76 3.38
N GLU A 38 -0.42 0.73 3.17
CA GLU A 38 0.49 1.58 3.95
C GLU A 38 0.37 3.07 3.57
N VAL A 39 0.01 3.40 2.33
CA VAL A 39 -0.36 4.77 1.93
C VAL A 39 -1.60 5.24 2.69
N ALA A 40 -2.67 4.45 2.67
CA ALA A 40 -3.90 4.77 3.39
C ALA A 40 -3.65 4.89 4.90
N ARG A 41 -2.85 3.98 5.47
CA ARG A 41 -2.45 4.02 6.88
C ARG A 41 -1.68 5.27 7.23
N LYS A 42 -0.65 5.62 6.46
CA LYS A 42 0.16 6.83 6.68
C LYS A 42 -0.67 8.11 6.59
N ALA A 43 -1.65 8.13 5.68
CA ALA A 43 -2.58 9.25 5.54
C ALA A 43 -3.67 9.32 6.63
N GLY A 44 -3.76 8.33 7.52
CA GLY A 44 -4.84 8.23 8.51
C GLY A 44 -6.21 7.87 7.90
N HIS A 45 -6.23 7.35 6.67
CA HIS A 45 -7.43 7.01 5.90
C HIS A 45 -7.81 5.53 6.02
N LEU A 46 -7.77 4.99 7.24
CA LEU A 46 -8.30 3.66 7.53
C LEU A 46 -9.70 3.79 8.18
N PRO A 47 -10.63 2.86 7.91
CA PRO A 47 -10.45 1.64 7.10
C PRO A 47 -10.39 1.90 5.58
N LEU A 48 -9.63 1.07 4.87
CA LEU A 48 -9.54 1.07 3.41
C LEU A 48 -10.61 0.14 2.82
N GLY A 49 -11.55 0.67 2.04
CA GLY A 49 -12.58 -0.12 1.36
C GLY A 49 -12.04 -0.92 0.16
N THR A 50 -12.51 -2.15 -0.03
CA THR A 50 -12.17 -2.99 -1.20
C THR A 50 -13.29 -3.96 -1.59
N PHE A 51 -13.33 -4.34 -2.87
CA PHE A 51 -14.13 -5.46 -3.37
C PHE A 51 -13.36 -6.79 -3.40
N ASP A 52 -12.04 -6.75 -3.19
CA ASP A 52 -11.18 -7.94 -3.20
C ASP A 52 -11.32 -8.73 -1.89
N ARG A 53 -11.73 -10.01 -2.02
CA ARG A 53 -11.97 -10.91 -0.87
C ARG A 53 -10.69 -11.27 -0.10
N GLY A 54 -9.56 -11.36 -0.78
CA GLY A 54 -8.27 -11.68 -0.16
C GLY A 54 -7.76 -10.49 0.63
N PHE A 55 -7.82 -9.31 0.02
CA PHE A 55 -7.35 -8.06 0.60
C PHE A 55 -8.18 -7.62 1.80
N SER A 56 -9.50 -7.86 1.78
CA SER A 56 -10.40 -7.53 2.90
C SER A 56 -10.11 -8.31 4.19
N LYS A 57 -9.18 -9.28 4.17
CA LYS A 57 -8.75 -10.02 5.38
C LYS A 57 -7.64 -9.30 6.15
N LEU A 58 -7.11 -8.20 5.61
CA LEU A 58 -6.05 -7.44 6.25
C LEU A 58 -6.61 -6.49 7.30
N ALA A 59 -5.85 -6.30 8.38
CA ALA A 59 -6.22 -5.38 9.44
C ALA A 59 -6.27 -3.94 8.90
N GLY A 60 -7.42 -3.28 9.05
CA GLY A 60 -7.67 -1.94 8.52
C GLY A 60 -8.20 -1.92 7.09
N VAL A 61 -8.60 -3.07 6.52
CA VAL A 61 -9.28 -3.14 5.22
C VAL A 61 -10.72 -3.64 5.45
N GLU A 62 -11.67 -3.02 4.77
CA GLU A 62 -13.10 -3.34 4.87
C GLU A 62 -13.66 -3.75 3.51
N ARG A 63 -14.53 -4.77 3.50
CA ARG A 63 -15.18 -5.24 2.29
C ARG A 63 -16.42 -4.40 2.00
N LEU A 64 -16.52 -3.88 0.78
CA LEU A 64 -17.70 -3.20 0.25
C LEU A 64 -18.59 -4.14 -0.58
#